data_AF-A0A3A8JWX1-F1
#
_entry.id   AF-A0A3A8JWX1-F1
#
_cell.length_a   1.000
_cell.length_b   1.000
_cell.length_c   1.000
_cell.angle_alpha   90.00
_cell.angle_beta   90.00
_cell.angle_gamma   90.00
#
_symmetry.space_group_name_H-M   'P 1'
#
loop_
_entity.id
_entity.type
_entity.pdbx_description
1 polymer ?
#
loop_
_entity_poly.entity_id
_entity_poly.type
_entity_poly.pdbx_seq_one_letter_code
_entity_poly.pdbx_strand_id
1 'polypeptide(L)'
;MTPRKLCLLIAFTAFVTAVGTGVWLAWPGPDLTAQADLSDDPIHLSFESSDDPDSAGSEPPDVVVLSNGIRLTDVPTNCHADTRGSLVCEDRCDTDAACPADSVCSHHRDFGFRDCQPLHRFCDDASDCTSSDTCQPVDTSASGQVLRRCVPLGTLRAGERCTGYAREPEGHCAPGLLCVHEFCGPPCNVHDANACATGTECAPNPYRVLGACVPSCRDRACPAGERCETDYAGEVPICRPFVGPACLDAAPCAANQDCLRGFAEPTLETEAFECRTRCDDKAPCAKGLTCDETSGYCFQPCTLDTDCPTPERCHVLHRRESQRGCGFIAEGLPTFHR
;
A
#
# COMPACT_ATOMS: atom_id res chain seq x y z
N MET A 1 51.12 -31.78 -3.99
CA MET A 1 50.83 -30.88 -5.14
C MET A 1 52.15 -30.23 -5.54
N THR A 2 52.59 -30.32 -6.81
CA THR A 2 53.91 -29.80 -7.21
C THR A 2 53.86 -28.27 -7.40
N PRO A 3 54.94 -27.54 -7.11
CA PRO A 3 54.96 -26.06 -7.16
C PRO A 3 54.56 -25.51 -8.55
N ARG A 4 54.83 -26.25 -9.63
CA ARG A 4 54.35 -25.91 -10.98
C ARG A 4 52.83 -25.92 -11.13
N LYS A 5 52.12 -26.83 -10.45
CA LYS A 5 50.64 -26.87 -10.49
C LYS A 5 50.00 -25.73 -9.70
N LEU A 6 50.67 -25.25 -8.65
CA LEU A 6 50.19 -24.11 -7.86
C LEU A 6 50.30 -22.79 -8.65
N CYS A 7 51.43 -22.55 -9.33
CA CYS A 7 51.59 -21.35 -10.16
C CYS A 7 50.61 -21.29 -11.33
N LEU A 8 50.31 -22.44 -11.96
CA LEU A 8 49.32 -22.48 -13.05
C LEU A 8 47.90 -22.19 -12.55
N LEU A 9 47.54 -22.67 -11.35
CA LEU A 9 46.25 -22.37 -10.75
C LEU A 9 46.08 -20.88 -10.43
N ILE A 10 47.10 -20.24 -9.86
CA ILE A 10 47.07 -18.80 -9.53
C ILE A 10 47.00 -17.94 -10.80
N ALA A 11 47.74 -18.31 -11.85
CA ALA A 11 47.68 -17.59 -13.13
C ALA A 11 46.30 -17.74 -13.80
N PHE A 12 45.68 -18.92 -13.69
CA PHE A 12 44.37 -19.16 -14.29
C PHE A 12 43.25 -18.43 -13.53
N THR A 13 43.29 -18.39 -12.19
CA THR A 13 42.28 -17.65 -11.41
C THR A 13 42.39 -16.14 -11.61
N ALA A 14 43.60 -15.60 -11.75
CA ALA A 14 43.80 -14.17 -12.06
C ALA A 14 43.30 -13.79 -13.47
N PHE A 15 43.39 -14.71 -14.44
CA PHE A 15 42.90 -14.44 -15.80
C PHE A 15 41.37 -14.46 -15.88
N VAL A 16 40.71 -15.38 -15.17
CA VAL A 16 39.24 -15.47 -15.16
C VAL A 16 38.61 -14.25 -14.50
N THR A 17 39.20 -13.71 -13.43
CA THR A 17 38.68 -12.50 -12.76
C THR A 17 38.85 -11.25 -13.62
N ALA A 18 39.94 -11.13 -14.38
CA ALA A 18 40.16 -9.99 -15.27
C ALA A 18 39.22 -9.98 -16.50
N VAL A 19 38.86 -11.16 -17.03
CA VAL A 19 37.91 -11.24 -18.15
C VAL A 19 36.47 -11.02 -17.68
N GLY A 20 36.11 -11.48 -16.48
CA GLY A 20 34.77 -11.28 -15.91
C GLY A 20 34.40 -9.81 -15.66
N THR A 21 35.36 -8.99 -15.20
CA THR A 21 35.12 -7.55 -14.96
C THR A 21 35.02 -6.73 -16.24
N GLY A 22 35.71 -7.12 -17.31
CA GLY A 22 35.63 -6.44 -18.61
C GLY A 22 34.27 -6.62 -19.30
N VAL A 23 33.64 -7.78 -19.16
CA VAL A 23 32.32 -8.06 -19.77
C VAL A 23 31.20 -7.31 -19.06
N TRP A 24 31.32 -7.07 -17.74
CA TRP A 24 30.29 -6.35 -16.98
C TRP A 24 30.28 -4.83 -17.25
N LEU A 25 31.43 -4.24 -17.60
CA LEU A 25 31.54 -2.81 -17.92
C LEU A 25 31.18 -2.47 -19.37
N ALA A 26 31.04 -3.46 -20.25
CA ALA A 26 30.74 -3.28 -21.67
C ALA A 26 29.26 -3.51 -22.02
N TRP A 27 28.40 -3.79 -21.03
CA TRP A 27 26.98 -3.98 -21.28
C TRP A 27 26.26 -2.61 -21.28
N PRO A 28 25.67 -2.18 -22.40
CA PRO A 28 24.90 -0.95 -22.43
C PRO A 28 23.63 -1.17 -21.61
N GLY A 29 23.51 -0.45 -20.49
CA GLY A 29 22.31 -0.44 -19.68
C GLY A 29 21.10 0.07 -20.47
N PRO A 30 19.88 -0.32 -20.08
CA PRO A 30 18.66 0.14 -20.72
C PRO A 30 18.56 1.67 -20.65
N ASP A 31 18.22 2.28 -21.78
CA ASP A 31 18.03 3.71 -21.95
C ASP A 31 16.76 4.14 -21.19
N LEU A 32 16.93 4.83 -20.05
CA LEU A 32 15.86 5.27 -19.15
C LEU A 32 15.54 6.77 -19.31
N THR A 33 15.79 7.34 -20.50
CA THR A 33 15.55 8.76 -20.78
C THR A 33 14.11 9.11 -21.17
N ALA A 34 13.16 8.16 -21.14
CA ALA A 34 11.79 8.37 -21.59
C ALA A 34 10.76 8.72 -20.49
N GLN A 35 11.15 9.04 -19.25
CA GLN A 35 10.20 9.44 -18.22
C GLN A 35 10.64 10.69 -17.47
N ALA A 36 10.38 11.84 -18.09
CA ALA A 36 10.23 13.12 -17.40
C ALA A 36 9.65 14.15 -18.40
N ASP A 37 8.36 14.06 -18.70
CA ASP A 37 7.59 15.26 -19.09
C ASP A 37 6.14 15.08 -18.65
N LEU A 38 5.85 15.55 -17.44
CA LEU A 38 4.50 15.77 -16.92
C LEU A 38 4.47 17.23 -16.48
N SER A 39 4.39 18.10 -17.48
CA SER A 39 4.00 19.49 -17.32
C SER A 39 2.66 19.69 -18.04
N ASP A 40 1.75 20.38 -17.36
CA ASP A 40 0.36 20.64 -17.73
C ASP A 40 0.19 21.04 -19.22
N ASP A 41 -0.44 20.16 -19.99
CA ASP A 41 -1.22 20.56 -21.15
C ASP A 41 -2.57 19.82 -21.07
N PRO A 42 -3.73 20.51 -21.14
CA PRO A 42 -5.02 19.85 -21.13
C PRO A 42 -5.14 19.04 -22.42
N ILE A 43 -4.97 17.71 -22.31
CA ILE A 43 -5.12 16.80 -23.44
C ILE A 43 -6.57 16.87 -23.94
N HIS A 44 -6.79 17.71 -24.95
CA HIS A 44 -7.83 17.47 -25.94
C HIS A 44 -7.45 16.16 -26.65
N LEU A 45 -8.04 15.04 -26.21
CA LEU A 45 -7.99 13.78 -26.95
C LEU A 45 -8.82 13.94 -28.22
N SER A 46 -8.24 14.57 -29.24
CA SER A 46 -8.60 14.31 -30.62
C SER A 46 -8.29 12.84 -30.89
N PHE A 47 -9.34 12.04 -31.01
CA PHE A 47 -9.30 10.71 -31.63
C PHE A 47 -8.85 10.86 -33.08
N GLU A 48 -7.54 10.92 -33.32
CA GLU A 48 -6.99 10.59 -34.61
C GLU A 48 -6.77 9.08 -34.64
N SER A 49 -7.61 8.44 -35.44
CA SER A 49 -7.56 7.04 -35.84
C SER A 49 -6.21 6.75 -36.51
N SER A 50 -5.24 6.28 -35.73
CA SER A 50 -4.12 5.52 -36.28
C SER A 50 -4.59 4.07 -36.47
N ASP A 51 -5.04 3.78 -37.68
CA ASP A 51 -5.28 2.42 -38.20
C ASP A 51 -3.95 1.64 -38.21
N ASP A 52 -3.56 1.09 -37.07
CA ASP A 52 -2.51 0.08 -36.97
C ASP A 52 -3.17 -1.26 -36.56
N PRO A 53 -3.39 -2.20 -37.50
CA PRO A 53 -4.29 -3.33 -37.29
C PRO A 53 -3.76 -4.48 -36.41
N ASP A 54 -2.56 -4.36 -35.82
CA ASP A 54 -1.89 -5.51 -35.16
C ASP A 54 -1.41 -5.27 -33.71
N SER A 55 -1.88 -4.23 -33.01
CA SER A 55 -1.57 -4.03 -31.58
C SER A 55 -2.81 -4.04 -30.69
N ALA A 56 -3.64 -5.08 -30.85
CA ALA A 56 -4.51 -5.54 -29.76
C ALA A 56 -3.63 -6.31 -28.77
N GLY A 57 -2.94 -5.57 -27.89
CA GLY A 57 -2.30 -6.13 -26.70
C GLY A 57 -3.38 -6.78 -25.85
N SER A 58 -3.66 -8.05 -26.13
CA SER A 58 -4.64 -8.85 -25.42
C SER A 58 -4.15 -8.93 -23.99
N GLU A 59 -4.85 -8.28 -23.06
CA GLU A 59 -4.57 -8.45 -21.64
C GLU A 59 -4.57 -9.95 -21.31
N PRO A 60 -3.70 -10.41 -20.39
CA PRO A 60 -3.70 -11.82 -20.02
C PRO A 60 -5.13 -12.22 -19.61
N PRO A 61 -5.62 -13.41 -19.99
CA PRO A 61 -7.00 -13.83 -19.75
C PRO A 61 -7.41 -13.86 -18.26
N ASP A 62 -6.44 -13.75 -17.34
CA ASP A 62 -6.62 -13.83 -15.89
C ASP A 62 -6.59 -12.45 -15.19
N VAL A 63 -6.59 -11.34 -15.95
CA VAL A 63 -6.61 -9.97 -15.40
C VAL A 63 -7.98 -9.33 -15.58
N VAL A 64 -8.59 -8.88 -14.48
CA VAL A 64 -9.82 -8.10 -14.50
C VAL A 64 -9.48 -6.64 -14.20
N VAL A 65 -9.88 -5.73 -15.07
CA VAL A 65 -9.71 -4.28 -14.88
C VAL A 65 -11.01 -3.67 -14.38
N LEU A 66 -10.96 -3.05 -13.21
CA LEU A 66 -12.09 -2.33 -12.62
C LEU A 66 -12.30 -0.98 -13.32
N SER A 67 -13.49 -0.40 -13.19
CA SER A 67 -13.82 0.90 -13.82
C SER A 67 -12.97 2.08 -13.32
N ASN A 68 -12.31 1.94 -12.17
CA ASN A 68 -11.35 2.91 -11.63
C ASN A 68 -9.89 2.64 -12.05
N GLY A 69 -9.66 1.71 -12.98
CA GLY A 69 -8.33 1.38 -13.51
C GLY A 69 -7.52 0.40 -12.66
N ILE A 70 -8.04 -0.06 -11.52
CA ILE A 70 -7.37 -1.08 -10.70
C ILE A 70 -7.36 -2.41 -11.47
N ARG A 71 -6.19 -3.04 -11.54
CA ARG A 71 -5.97 -4.35 -12.17
C ARG A 71 -5.94 -5.43 -11.09
N LEU A 72 -6.82 -6.41 -11.20
CA LEU A 72 -6.90 -7.55 -10.30
C LEU A 72 -6.44 -8.83 -11.00
N THR A 73 -5.67 -9.65 -10.30
CA THR A 73 -5.27 -11.00 -10.71
C THR A 73 -5.98 -12.03 -9.84
N ASP A 74 -5.95 -13.30 -10.26
CA ASP A 74 -6.51 -14.44 -9.51
C ASP A 74 -8.02 -14.30 -9.19
N VAL A 75 -8.74 -13.59 -10.07
CA VAL A 75 -10.18 -13.37 -9.95
C VAL A 75 -10.93 -14.63 -10.39
N PRO A 76 -11.83 -15.20 -9.56
CA PRO A 76 -12.65 -16.34 -9.94
C PRO A 76 -13.50 -16.05 -11.18
N THR A 77 -13.66 -17.03 -12.05
CA THR A 77 -14.40 -16.89 -13.33
C THR A 77 -15.87 -16.52 -13.21
N ASN A 78 -16.46 -16.66 -12.01
CA ASN A 78 -17.84 -16.25 -11.68
C ASN A 78 -17.92 -14.80 -11.16
N CYS A 79 -16.78 -14.10 -11.09
CA CYS A 79 -16.69 -12.70 -10.70
C CYS A 79 -16.40 -11.84 -11.92
N HIS A 80 -17.06 -10.68 -12.02
CA HIS A 80 -16.84 -9.71 -13.08
C HIS A 80 -16.84 -8.29 -12.52
N ALA A 81 -16.14 -7.38 -13.19
CA ALA A 81 -16.12 -5.97 -12.80
C ALA A 81 -17.51 -5.34 -12.94
N ASP A 82 -17.93 -4.60 -11.92
CA ASP A 82 -19.13 -3.77 -11.95
C ASP A 82 -18.79 -2.32 -12.34
N THR A 83 -19.83 -1.50 -12.52
CA THR A 83 -19.66 -0.10 -12.89
C THR A 83 -19.13 0.78 -11.74
N ARG A 84 -19.09 0.27 -10.50
CA ARG A 84 -18.69 1.00 -9.29
C ARG A 84 -17.23 0.74 -8.90
N GLY A 85 -16.46 0.09 -9.76
CA GLY A 85 -15.05 -0.18 -9.51
C GLY A 85 -14.86 -1.25 -8.44
N SER A 86 -15.69 -2.29 -8.51
CA SER A 86 -15.74 -3.44 -7.61
C SER A 86 -16.00 -4.72 -8.43
N LEU A 87 -15.88 -5.90 -7.81
CA LEU A 87 -16.30 -7.15 -8.43
C LEU A 87 -17.69 -7.57 -7.92
N VAL A 88 -18.52 -8.05 -8.83
CA VAL A 88 -19.76 -8.76 -8.51
C VAL A 88 -19.54 -10.23 -8.84
N CYS A 89 -19.81 -11.09 -7.87
CA CYS A 89 -19.61 -12.54 -7.98
C CYS A 89 -20.95 -13.27 -7.86
N GLU A 90 -21.16 -14.27 -8.72
CA GLU A 90 -22.32 -15.16 -8.64
C GLU A 90 -22.06 -16.35 -7.72
N ASP A 91 -23.05 -16.72 -6.92
CA ASP A 91 -22.99 -17.91 -6.07
C ASP A 91 -22.94 -19.20 -6.91
N ARG A 92 -22.11 -20.15 -6.48
CA ARG A 92 -21.95 -21.46 -7.13
C ARG A 92 -22.75 -22.57 -6.45
N CYS A 93 -23.27 -22.31 -5.26
CA CYS A 93 -24.15 -23.19 -4.52
C CYS A 93 -25.13 -22.37 -3.69
N ASP A 94 -26.32 -22.94 -3.44
CA ASP A 94 -27.38 -22.34 -2.64
C ASP A 94 -27.72 -23.19 -1.40
N THR A 95 -27.29 -24.45 -1.39
CA THR A 95 -27.57 -25.45 -0.35
C THR A 95 -26.38 -26.39 -0.18
N ASP A 96 -26.23 -26.96 1.03
CA ASP A 96 -25.15 -27.92 1.29
C ASP A 96 -25.32 -29.22 0.48
N ALA A 97 -26.56 -29.58 0.12
CA ALA A 97 -26.86 -30.74 -0.71
C ALA A 97 -26.45 -30.59 -2.18
N ALA A 98 -26.22 -29.36 -2.65
CA ALA A 98 -25.69 -29.11 -3.99
C ALA A 98 -24.18 -29.42 -4.09
N CYS A 99 -23.49 -29.61 -2.96
CA CYS A 99 -22.06 -29.86 -2.91
C CYS A 99 -21.71 -31.35 -2.98
N PRO A 100 -20.50 -31.69 -3.45
CA PRO A 100 -19.96 -33.05 -3.34
C PRO A 100 -19.93 -33.55 -1.89
N ALA A 101 -19.79 -34.86 -1.71
CA ALA A 101 -19.58 -35.44 -0.39
C ALA A 101 -18.38 -34.78 0.33
N ASP A 102 -18.47 -34.69 1.66
CA ASP A 102 -17.47 -34.05 2.54
C ASP A 102 -17.21 -32.56 2.26
N SER A 103 -18.18 -31.86 1.67
CA SER A 103 -18.14 -30.42 1.41
C SER A 103 -19.43 -29.74 1.87
N VAL A 104 -19.34 -28.44 2.15
CA VAL A 104 -20.47 -27.60 2.57
C VAL A 104 -20.51 -26.34 1.72
N CYS A 105 -21.71 -25.77 1.56
CA CYS A 105 -21.88 -24.52 0.82
C CYS A 105 -21.67 -23.35 1.79
N SER A 106 -20.57 -22.61 1.62
CA SER A 106 -20.16 -21.51 2.52
C SER A 106 -19.61 -20.34 1.72
N HIS A 107 -19.49 -19.17 2.33
CA HIS A 107 -18.96 -18.00 1.64
C HIS A 107 -17.45 -18.11 1.43
N HIS A 108 -17.01 -17.73 0.23
CA HIS A 108 -15.61 -17.56 -0.09
C HIS A 108 -15.06 -16.40 0.74
N ARG A 109 -13.95 -16.61 1.45
CA ARG A 109 -13.38 -15.65 2.40
C ARG A 109 -13.14 -14.26 1.81
N ASP A 110 -12.60 -14.21 0.59
CA ASP A 110 -12.13 -12.95 -0.01
C ASP A 110 -13.16 -12.29 -0.95
N PHE A 111 -14.10 -13.08 -1.48
CA PHE A 111 -15.03 -12.66 -2.53
C PHE A 111 -16.50 -12.74 -2.10
N GLY A 112 -16.82 -13.35 -0.96
CA GLY A 112 -18.16 -13.37 -0.38
C GLY A 112 -19.20 -14.21 -1.12
N PHE A 113 -18.97 -14.69 -2.35
CA PHE A 113 -19.89 -15.61 -3.01
C PHE A 113 -19.86 -17.00 -2.35
N ARG A 114 -20.96 -17.73 -2.43
CA ARG A 114 -21.08 -19.09 -1.90
C ARG A 114 -20.44 -20.09 -2.85
N ASP A 115 -19.59 -20.95 -2.29
CA ASP A 115 -19.04 -22.09 -2.99
C ASP A 115 -18.90 -23.33 -2.09
N CYS A 116 -18.70 -24.47 -2.74
CA CYS A 116 -18.51 -25.73 -2.03
C CYS A 116 -17.10 -25.79 -1.46
N GLN A 117 -17.01 -25.66 -0.13
CA GLN A 117 -15.77 -25.75 0.61
C GLN A 117 -15.64 -27.12 1.27
N PRO A 118 -14.48 -27.79 1.17
CA PRO A 118 -14.24 -29.05 1.86
C PRO A 118 -14.31 -28.91 3.39
N LEU A 119 -14.95 -29.87 4.06
CA LEU A 119 -15.13 -29.86 5.52
C LEU A 119 -13.81 -29.83 6.30
N HIS A 120 -12.74 -30.46 5.78
CA HIS A 120 -11.42 -30.49 6.43
C HIS A 120 -10.71 -29.13 6.51
N ARG A 121 -11.23 -28.08 5.85
CA ARG A 121 -10.74 -26.69 6.00
C ARG A 121 -11.27 -26.02 7.26
N PHE A 122 -12.23 -26.64 7.93
CA PHE A 122 -12.84 -26.16 9.16
C PHE A 122 -12.31 -26.96 10.34
N CYS A 123 -12.27 -26.34 11.51
CA CYS A 123 -11.91 -26.98 12.76
C CYS A 123 -13.17 -27.25 13.59
N ASP A 124 -13.13 -28.28 14.41
CA ASP A 124 -14.18 -28.55 15.39
C ASP A 124 -13.80 -27.97 16.76
N ASP A 125 -12.52 -28.07 17.12
CA ASP A 125 -11.97 -27.55 18.37
C ASP A 125 -10.55 -26.96 18.24
N ALA A 126 -10.06 -26.34 19.33
CA ALA A 126 -8.78 -25.64 19.33
C ALA A 126 -7.56 -26.57 19.15
N SER A 127 -7.70 -27.88 19.38
CA SER A 127 -6.62 -28.86 19.18
C SER A 127 -6.40 -29.22 17.71
N ASP A 128 -7.36 -28.90 16.83
CA ASP A 128 -7.20 -28.97 15.38
C ASP A 128 -6.28 -27.86 14.82
N CYS A 129 -5.99 -26.85 15.65
CA CYS A 129 -5.26 -25.65 15.28
C CYS A 129 -3.80 -25.67 15.78
N THR A 130 -2.97 -24.78 15.23
CA THR A 130 -1.62 -24.58 15.74
C THR A 130 -1.64 -23.91 17.12
N SER A 131 -0.54 -23.96 17.87
CA SER A 131 -0.48 -23.39 19.23
C SER A 131 -0.68 -21.87 19.31
N SER A 132 -0.57 -21.16 18.18
CA SER A 132 -0.81 -19.71 18.09
C SER A 132 -2.23 -19.35 17.62
N ASP A 133 -3.03 -20.35 17.28
CA ASP A 133 -4.35 -20.19 16.69
C ASP A 133 -5.45 -20.70 17.63
N THR A 134 -6.68 -20.27 17.36
CA THR A 134 -7.87 -20.76 18.06
C THR A 134 -8.97 -21.09 17.05
N CYS A 135 -9.77 -22.10 17.35
CA CYS A 135 -10.90 -22.48 16.52
C CYS A 135 -12.10 -21.57 16.78
N GLN A 136 -12.40 -20.66 15.84
CA GLN A 136 -13.41 -19.62 16.03
C GLN A 136 -14.47 -19.67 14.94
N PRO A 137 -15.73 -19.34 15.24
CA PRO A 137 -16.77 -19.22 14.23
C PRO A 137 -16.43 -18.11 13.24
N VAL A 138 -16.44 -18.43 11.96
CA VAL A 138 -16.12 -17.48 10.88
C VAL A 138 -17.22 -17.37 9.84
N ASP A 139 -18.10 -18.36 9.73
CA ASP A 139 -19.18 -18.37 8.75
C ASP A 139 -20.31 -19.31 9.19
N THR A 140 -21.39 -19.32 8.42
CA THR A 140 -22.51 -20.26 8.55
C THR A 140 -22.78 -20.89 7.18
N SER A 141 -22.87 -22.22 7.12
CA SER A 141 -23.19 -22.93 5.89
C SER A 141 -24.60 -22.58 5.39
N ALA A 142 -24.92 -22.96 4.15
CA ALA A 142 -26.25 -22.77 3.59
C ALA A 142 -27.35 -23.50 4.38
N SER A 143 -27.03 -24.60 5.08
CA SER A 143 -27.98 -25.29 5.96
C SER A 143 -28.06 -24.71 7.38
N GLY A 144 -27.27 -23.69 7.70
CA GLY A 144 -27.24 -23.08 9.03
C GLY A 144 -26.20 -23.67 9.99
N GLN A 145 -25.32 -24.57 9.52
CA GLN A 145 -24.23 -25.09 10.34
C GLN A 145 -23.21 -23.98 10.63
N VAL A 146 -22.86 -23.76 11.89
CA VAL A 146 -21.78 -22.83 12.25
C VAL A 146 -20.44 -23.44 11.85
N LEU A 147 -19.72 -22.73 10.98
CA LEU A 147 -18.42 -23.13 10.45
C LEU A 147 -17.32 -22.40 11.21
N ARG A 148 -16.30 -23.13 11.64
CA ARG A 148 -15.18 -22.58 12.41
C ARG A 148 -13.87 -22.79 11.68
N ARG A 149 -12.93 -21.85 11.85
CA ARG A 149 -11.57 -21.95 11.29
C ARG A 149 -10.55 -21.59 12.35
N CYS A 150 -9.35 -22.13 12.17
CA CYS A 150 -8.18 -21.70 12.92
C CYS A 150 -7.85 -20.27 12.53
N VAL A 151 -7.96 -19.34 13.48
CA VAL A 151 -7.59 -17.94 13.31
C VAL A 151 -6.52 -17.57 14.35
N PRO A 152 -5.57 -16.67 13.99
CA PRO A 152 -4.62 -16.16 14.95
C PRO A 152 -5.33 -15.55 16.16
N LEU A 153 -4.78 -15.76 17.36
CA LEU A 153 -5.24 -15.11 18.58
C LEU A 153 -4.85 -13.63 18.55
N GLY A 154 -5.58 -12.80 17.82
CA GLY A 154 -5.41 -11.36 17.87
C GLY A 154 -6.03 -10.74 19.11
N THR A 155 -5.47 -9.60 19.55
CA THR A 155 -5.96 -8.86 20.71
C THR A 155 -6.57 -7.51 20.36
N LEU A 156 -6.38 -7.04 19.11
CA LEU A 156 -6.83 -5.72 18.67
C LEU A 156 -8.35 -5.69 18.45
N ARG A 157 -8.98 -4.63 18.93
CA ARG A 157 -10.42 -4.39 18.87
C ARG A 157 -10.80 -3.61 17.62
N ALA A 158 -12.10 -3.57 17.33
CA ALA A 158 -12.63 -2.77 16.23
C ALA A 158 -12.22 -1.29 16.38
N GLY A 159 -11.68 -0.72 15.31
CA GLY A 159 -11.15 0.64 15.25
C GLY A 159 -9.68 0.79 15.70
N GLU A 160 -9.06 -0.26 16.24
CA GLU A 160 -7.62 -0.25 16.56
C GLU A 160 -6.77 -0.53 15.31
N ARG A 161 -5.55 0.00 15.30
CA ARG A 161 -4.62 -0.17 14.18
C ARG A 161 -4.01 -1.57 14.19
N CYS A 162 -4.02 -2.23 13.04
CA CYS A 162 -3.45 -3.55 12.82
C CYS A 162 -2.38 -3.51 11.73
N THR A 163 -1.50 -4.50 11.74
CA THR A 163 -0.55 -4.71 10.64
C THR A 163 -0.83 -6.08 10.03
N GLY A 164 -1.04 -6.13 8.71
CA GLY A 164 -1.36 -7.38 8.00
C GLY A 164 -0.25 -8.43 8.04
N TYR A 165 0.94 -8.06 8.52
CA TYR A 165 2.15 -8.88 8.56
C TYR A 165 2.67 -9.18 9.98
N ALA A 166 1.93 -8.80 11.03
CA ALA A 166 2.31 -9.14 12.39
C ALA A 166 2.52 -10.65 12.53
N ARG A 167 3.52 -11.05 13.31
CA ARG A 167 3.68 -12.44 13.75
C ARG A 167 3.14 -12.63 15.15
N GLU A 168 3.14 -11.55 15.91
CA GLU A 168 2.73 -11.50 17.30
C GLU A 168 1.23 -11.17 17.43
N PRO A 169 0.53 -11.79 18.41
CA PRO A 169 -0.87 -11.53 18.74
C PRO A 169 -1.28 -10.05 18.80
N GLU A 170 -0.38 -9.19 19.29
CA GLU A 170 -0.60 -7.78 19.52
C GLU A 170 -0.79 -6.96 18.23
N GLY A 171 -0.33 -7.49 17.09
CA GLY A 171 -0.55 -6.85 15.79
C GLY A 171 -1.75 -7.39 15.02
N HIS A 172 -2.47 -8.37 15.57
CA HIS A 172 -3.61 -9.02 14.93
C HIS A 172 -4.94 -8.58 15.52
N CYS A 173 -5.94 -8.49 14.65
CA CYS A 173 -7.33 -8.27 15.04
C CYS A 173 -7.89 -9.45 15.81
N ALA A 174 -8.69 -9.14 16.84
CA ALA A 174 -9.44 -10.13 17.58
C ALA A 174 -10.31 -10.99 16.65
N PRO A 175 -10.59 -12.25 17.02
CA PRO A 175 -11.38 -13.16 16.20
C PRO A 175 -12.70 -12.55 15.71
N GLY A 176 -12.99 -12.76 14.42
CA GLY A 176 -14.18 -12.21 13.75
C GLY A 176 -14.00 -10.79 13.19
N LEU A 177 -12.86 -10.15 13.40
CA LEU A 177 -12.50 -8.87 12.77
C LEU A 177 -11.52 -9.09 11.62
N LEU A 178 -11.56 -8.19 10.64
CA LEU A 178 -10.64 -8.16 9.50
C LEU A 178 -9.71 -6.94 9.61
N CYS A 179 -8.45 -7.13 9.25
CA CYS A 179 -7.49 -6.03 9.11
C CYS A 179 -7.55 -5.50 7.68
N VAL A 180 -8.13 -4.31 7.50
CA VAL A 180 -8.33 -3.67 6.20
C VAL A 180 -7.96 -2.18 6.35
N HIS A 181 -7.16 -1.66 5.43
CA HIS A 181 -6.59 -0.30 5.52
C HIS A 181 -6.00 0.00 6.92
N GLU A 182 -5.18 -0.93 7.45
CA GLU A 182 -4.53 -0.83 8.77
C GLU A 182 -5.49 -0.74 9.97
N PHE A 183 -6.79 -0.98 9.81
CA PHE A 183 -7.74 -0.99 10.93
C PHE A 183 -8.43 -2.33 11.07
N CYS A 184 -8.63 -2.74 12.32
CA CYS A 184 -9.50 -3.85 12.64
C CYS A 184 -10.96 -3.41 12.52
N GLY A 185 -11.76 -4.14 11.75
CA GLY A 185 -13.18 -3.85 11.59
C GLY A 185 -14.01 -5.12 11.46
N PRO A 186 -15.29 -5.10 11.85
CA PRO A 186 -16.24 -6.13 11.48
C PRO A 186 -16.31 -6.25 9.95
N PRO A 187 -16.47 -7.47 9.40
CA PRO A 187 -16.62 -7.66 7.96
C PRO A 187 -17.87 -6.93 7.44
N CYS A 188 -17.78 -6.37 6.25
CA CYS A 188 -18.89 -5.70 5.57
C CYS A 188 -18.92 -6.04 4.08
N ASN A 189 -20.11 -5.94 3.48
CA ASN A 189 -20.28 -6.00 2.04
C ASN A 189 -20.16 -4.59 1.47
N VAL A 190 -19.24 -4.37 0.54
CA VAL A 190 -18.98 -3.04 -0.06
C VAL A 190 -20.16 -2.50 -0.87
N HIS A 191 -21.11 -3.36 -1.23
CA HIS A 191 -22.30 -2.98 -1.97
C HIS A 191 -23.48 -2.63 -1.06
N ASP A 192 -23.41 -2.92 0.22
CA ASP A 192 -24.42 -2.54 1.20
C ASP A 192 -24.00 -1.25 1.91
N ALA A 193 -24.63 -0.14 1.53
CA ALA A 193 -24.37 1.18 2.09
C ALA A 193 -24.67 1.28 3.60
N ASN A 194 -25.45 0.35 4.17
CA ASN A 194 -25.80 0.33 5.58
C ASN A 194 -25.12 -0.82 6.35
N ALA A 195 -24.11 -1.47 5.77
CA ALA A 195 -23.41 -2.58 6.41
C ALA A 195 -22.67 -2.16 7.70
N CYS A 196 -22.30 -0.88 7.81
CA CYS A 196 -21.50 -0.35 8.91
C CYS A 196 -22.29 0.57 9.85
N ALA A 197 -21.90 0.57 11.11
CA ALA A 197 -22.47 1.43 12.13
C ALA A 197 -22.12 2.92 11.89
N THR A 198 -22.86 3.83 12.50
CA THR A 198 -22.57 5.27 12.41
C THR A 198 -21.12 5.58 12.84
N GLY A 199 -20.41 6.34 12.01
CA GLY A 199 -19.01 6.73 12.25
C GLY A 199 -17.98 5.74 11.70
N THR A 200 -18.42 4.63 11.10
CA THR A 200 -17.56 3.74 10.30
C THR A 200 -18.09 3.63 8.88
N GLU A 201 -17.20 3.32 7.94
CA GLU A 201 -17.54 3.07 6.55
C GLU A 201 -16.89 1.75 6.11
N CYS A 202 -17.51 1.09 5.13
CA CYS A 202 -17.01 -0.18 4.61
C CYS A 202 -15.80 0.09 3.70
N ALA A 203 -14.60 -0.11 4.24
CA ALA A 203 -13.38 0.00 3.45
C ALA A 203 -13.13 -1.33 2.71
N PRO A 204 -12.91 -1.30 1.38
CA PRO A 204 -12.82 -2.50 0.58
C PRO A 204 -11.52 -3.27 0.86
N ASN A 205 -11.58 -4.60 0.72
CA ASN A 205 -10.38 -5.43 0.61
C ASN A 205 -9.74 -5.27 -0.80
N PRO A 206 -8.58 -5.89 -1.08
CA PRO A 206 -7.92 -5.78 -2.39
C PRO A 206 -8.79 -6.19 -3.59
N TYR A 207 -9.73 -7.12 -3.39
CA TYR A 207 -10.67 -7.57 -4.43
C TYR A 207 -11.95 -6.73 -4.51
N ARG A 208 -12.11 -5.80 -3.57
CA ARG A 208 -13.20 -4.83 -3.47
C ARG A 208 -14.59 -5.46 -3.52
N VAL A 209 -14.80 -6.64 -2.92
CA VAL A 209 -16.15 -7.27 -2.79
C VAL A 209 -16.60 -7.27 -1.33
N LEU A 210 -15.70 -7.75 -0.48
CA LEU A 210 -15.83 -7.65 0.96
C LEU A 210 -14.91 -6.54 1.47
N GLY A 211 -15.17 -6.10 2.68
CA GLY A 211 -14.39 -5.09 3.35
C GLY A 211 -14.43 -5.26 4.86
N ALA A 212 -13.95 -4.25 5.55
CA ALA A 212 -14.17 -4.10 6.98
C ALA A 212 -14.73 -2.72 7.30
N CYS A 213 -15.58 -2.64 8.32
CA CYS A 213 -16.05 -1.36 8.83
C CYS A 213 -14.93 -0.67 9.60
N VAL A 214 -14.33 0.36 9.01
CA VAL A 214 -13.23 1.12 9.59
C VAL A 214 -13.67 2.54 9.97
N PRO A 215 -13.00 3.20 10.94
CA PRO A 215 -13.31 4.58 11.28
C PRO A 215 -13.09 5.52 10.08
N SER A 216 -14.11 6.31 9.75
CA SER A 216 -14.01 7.34 8.70
C SER A 216 -13.78 8.72 9.32
N CYS A 217 -13.03 9.57 8.62
CA CYS A 217 -12.86 10.99 8.95
C CYS A 217 -13.70 11.92 8.08
N ARG A 218 -14.58 11.40 7.22
CA ARG A 218 -15.43 12.22 6.33
C ARG A 218 -16.27 13.25 7.09
N ASP A 219 -16.88 12.82 8.19
CA ASP A 219 -17.78 13.65 9.01
C ASP A 219 -17.20 13.96 10.40
N ARG A 220 -15.90 13.67 10.63
CA ARG A 220 -15.25 13.83 11.93
C ARG A 220 -13.83 14.34 11.76
N ALA A 221 -13.49 15.40 12.50
CA ALA A 221 -12.12 15.89 12.57
C ALA A 221 -11.16 14.81 13.11
N CYS A 222 -9.98 14.71 12.50
CA CYS A 222 -8.94 13.84 13.00
C CYS A 222 -8.34 14.36 14.32
N PRO A 223 -7.84 13.47 15.18
CA PRO A 223 -7.02 13.84 16.34
C PRO A 223 -5.87 14.77 15.97
N ALA A 224 -5.38 15.55 16.95
CA ALA A 224 -4.22 16.40 16.74
C ALA A 224 -2.99 15.57 16.33
N GLY A 225 -2.32 15.99 15.26
CA GLY A 225 -1.19 15.25 14.65
C GLY A 225 -1.61 14.23 13.58
N GLU A 226 -2.89 14.15 13.27
CA GLU A 226 -3.42 13.34 12.17
C GLU A 226 -4.25 14.21 11.22
N ARG A 227 -4.35 13.77 9.96
CA ARG A 227 -5.15 14.43 8.93
C ARG A 227 -5.98 13.44 8.14
N CYS A 228 -7.07 13.93 7.57
CA CYS A 228 -8.03 13.12 6.86
C CYS A 228 -7.56 12.91 5.42
N GLU A 229 -7.20 11.68 5.07
CA GLU A 229 -6.63 11.33 3.77
C GLU A 229 -7.36 10.17 3.12
N THR A 230 -7.32 10.11 1.79
CA THR A 230 -7.85 9.02 0.98
C THR A 230 -6.77 8.60 -0.01
N ASP A 231 -6.53 7.29 -0.13
CA ASP A 231 -5.47 6.79 -1.02
C ASP A 231 -5.93 6.88 -2.49
N TYR A 232 -7.21 6.59 -2.77
CA TYR A 232 -7.82 6.72 -4.09
C TYR A 232 -9.21 7.36 -4.05
N ALA A 233 -9.66 7.85 -5.22
CA ALA A 233 -11.03 8.32 -5.38
C ALA A 233 -12.03 7.18 -5.13
N GLY A 234 -12.99 7.41 -4.24
CA GLY A 234 -13.98 6.41 -3.84
C GLY A 234 -13.55 5.48 -2.71
N GLU A 235 -12.40 5.71 -2.08
CA GLU A 235 -12.03 5.02 -0.83
C GLU A 235 -12.55 5.73 0.42
N VAL A 236 -12.51 5.00 1.53
CA VAL A 236 -12.90 5.53 2.83
C VAL A 236 -11.77 6.43 3.31
N PRO A 237 -12.03 7.72 3.56
CA PRO A 237 -11.00 8.59 4.08
C PRO A 237 -10.73 8.26 5.55
N ILE A 238 -9.46 8.09 5.90
CA ILE A 238 -9.00 7.70 7.23
C ILE A 238 -8.05 8.75 7.81
N CYS A 239 -7.99 8.82 9.14
CA CYS A 239 -7.02 9.67 9.80
C CYS A 239 -5.63 9.04 9.71
N ARG A 240 -4.70 9.70 9.01
CA ARG A 240 -3.30 9.30 8.94
C ARG A 240 -2.42 10.25 9.74
N PRO A 241 -1.42 9.74 10.48
CA PRO A 241 -0.48 10.59 11.19
C PRO A 241 0.35 11.40 10.21
N PHE A 242 0.70 12.62 10.60
CA PHE A 242 1.66 13.43 9.86
C PHE A 242 2.66 14.14 10.77
N VAL A 243 3.78 14.53 10.19
CA VAL A 243 4.82 15.32 10.87
C VAL A 243 5.06 16.63 10.14
N GLY A 244 5.42 17.67 10.88
CA GLY A 244 5.61 19.01 10.34
C GLY A 244 4.39 19.93 10.47
N PRO A 245 4.42 21.11 9.85
CA PRO A 245 3.29 22.03 9.84
C PRO A 245 2.05 21.42 9.17
N ALA A 246 0.88 21.69 9.72
CA ALA A 246 -0.43 21.33 9.13
C ALA A 246 -0.80 22.27 7.96
N CYS A 247 0.11 22.41 6.99
CA CYS A 247 0.06 23.46 5.99
C CYS A 247 -0.92 23.22 4.84
N LEU A 248 -1.49 22.01 4.76
CA LEU A 248 -2.63 21.71 3.89
C LEU A 248 -3.99 21.98 4.56
N ASP A 249 -4.01 22.21 5.87
CA ASP A 249 -5.22 22.31 6.67
C ASP A 249 -5.32 23.69 7.36
N ALA A 250 -5.18 23.73 8.69
CA ALA A 250 -5.48 24.90 9.51
C ALA A 250 -4.35 25.94 9.59
N ALA A 251 -3.14 25.62 9.14
CA ALA A 251 -1.94 26.46 9.31
C ALA A 251 -1.18 26.65 7.98
N PRO A 252 -1.77 27.35 6.98
CA PRO A 252 -1.16 27.51 5.66
C PRO A 252 0.21 28.18 5.75
N CYS A 253 1.08 27.85 4.79
CA CYS A 253 2.40 28.45 4.68
C CYS A 253 2.33 29.97 4.46
N ALA A 254 3.43 30.67 4.73
CA ALA A 254 3.52 32.10 4.51
C ALA A 254 3.38 32.46 3.02
N ALA A 255 3.15 33.74 2.72
CA ALA A 255 3.12 34.21 1.34
C ALA A 255 4.43 33.86 0.59
N ASN A 256 4.32 33.30 -0.61
CA ASN A 256 5.42 32.77 -1.45
C ASN A 256 6.08 31.47 -0.94
N GLN A 257 5.41 30.77 -0.04
CA GLN A 257 5.77 29.40 0.34
C GLN A 257 4.68 28.43 -0.08
N ASP A 258 5.10 27.25 -0.49
CA ASP A 258 4.19 26.14 -0.75
C ASP A 258 4.34 25.07 0.33
N CYS A 259 3.21 24.42 0.61
CA CYS A 259 3.17 23.24 1.44
C CYS A 259 3.57 22.05 0.58
N LEU A 260 4.77 21.53 0.80
CA LEU A 260 5.29 20.37 0.10
C LEU A 260 5.19 19.17 1.02
N ARG A 261 4.93 17.99 0.41
CA ARG A 261 5.20 16.73 1.08
C ARG A 261 6.72 16.66 1.29
N GLY A 262 7.13 16.65 2.55
CA GLY A 262 8.51 16.47 2.96
C GLY A 262 9.03 15.10 2.57
N PHE A 263 10.28 14.86 2.93
CA PHE A 263 11.02 13.67 2.52
C PHE A 263 10.67 12.50 3.44
N ALA A 264 9.58 11.82 3.12
CA ALA A 264 9.29 10.51 3.70
C ALA A 264 10.11 9.46 2.96
N GLU A 265 10.80 8.59 3.69
CA GLU A 265 11.22 7.32 3.10
C GLU A 265 9.97 6.58 2.59
N PRO A 266 10.04 5.90 1.43
CA PRO A 266 8.87 5.33 0.74
C PRO A 266 8.13 4.22 1.52
N THR A 267 8.60 3.88 2.72
CA THR A 267 8.10 2.80 3.57
C THR A 267 7.19 3.27 4.71
N LEU A 268 6.94 4.58 4.85
CA LEU A 268 6.31 5.14 6.04
C LEU A 268 4.85 5.56 5.78
N GLU A 269 3.94 5.04 6.61
CA GLU A 269 2.51 5.40 6.66
C GLU A 269 2.26 6.84 7.16
N THR A 270 3.28 7.45 7.76
CA THR A 270 3.25 8.83 8.27
C THR A 270 3.74 9.78 7.19
N GLU A 271 2.91 10.75 6.83
CA GLU A 271 3.30 11.78 5.86
C GLU A 271 4.11 12.89 6.54
N ALA A 272 5.11 13.43 5.84
CA ALA A 272 5.83 14.61 6.30
C ALA A 272 5.42 15.81 5.45
N PHE A 273 5.29 16.98 6.06
CA PHE A 273 5.00 18.23 5.37
C PHE A 273 6.00 19.31 5.75
N GLU A 274 6.28 20.21 4.82
CA GLU A 274 7.16 21.35 5.04
C GLU A 274 6.72 22.56 4.20
N CYS A 275 6.90 23.76 4.76
CA CYS A 275 6.67 25.00 4.03
C CYS A 275 7.96 25.47 3.40
N ARG A 276 8.04 25.47 2.06
CA ARG A 276 9.26 25.87 1.35
C ARG A 276 9.02 27.04 0.42
N THR A 277 10.02 27.91 0.38
CA THR A 277 9.99 29.11 -0.45
C THR A 277 10.40 28.72 -1.86
N ARG A 278 9.63 29.16 -2.87
CA ARG A 278 10.03 29.03 -4.27
C ARG A 278 11.29 29.85 -4.55
N CYS A 279 12.14 29.34 -5.43
CA CYS A 279 13.27 30.08 -5.94
C CYS A 279 13.39 29.95 -7.44
N ASP A 280 13.87 31.02 -8.05
CA ASP A 280 14.24 31.11 -9.45
C ASP A 280 15.32 32.19 -9.62
N ASP A 281 15.74 32.44 -10.87
CA ASP A 281 16.75 33.45 -11.19
C ASP A 281 16.39 34.88 -10.72
N LYS A 282 15.10 35.16 -10.51
CA LYS A 282 14.57 36.47 -10.12
C LYS A 282 14.23 36.54 -8.63
N ALA A 283 14.02 35.41 -7.97
CA ALA A 283 13.69 35.27 -6.55
C ALA A 283 14.72 34.37 -5.84
N PRO A 284 15.88 34.92 -5.43
CA PRO A 284 16.91 34.14 -4.76
C PRO A 284 16.47 33.77 -3.34
N CYS A 285 16.99 32.63 -2.86
CA CYS A 285 16.75 32.16 -1.51
C CYS A 285 17.28 33.11 -0.43
N ALA A 286 16.66 33.06 0.75
CA ALA A 286 17.15 33.78 1.93
C ALA A 286 18.57 33.33 2.31
N LYS A 287 19.30 34.19 3.03
CA LYS A 287 20.69 33.93 3.42
C LYS A 287 20.81 32.59 4.17
N GLY A 288 21.72 31.73 3.70
CA GLY A 288 21.98 30.42 4.30
C GLY A 288 21.18 29.26 3.69
N LEU A 289 20.27 29.57 2.77
CA LEU A 289 19.54 28.58 1.98
C LEU A 289 20.11 28.52 0.56
N THR A 290 19.98 27.35 -0.06
CA THR A 290 20.39 27.09 -1.45
C THR A 290 19.15 26.80 -2.28
N CYS A 291 19.11 27.28 -3.51
CA CYS A 291 18.06 26.92 -4.46
C CYS A 291 18.37 25.54 -5.04
N ASP A 292 17.44 24.60 -4.92
CA ASP A 292 17.50 23.37 -5.70
C ASP A 292 16.90 23.66 -7.08
N GLU A 293 17.77 23.72 -8.09
CA GLU A 293 17.38 24.02 -9.48
C GLU A 293 16.40 22.98 -10.05
N THR A 294 16.42 21.74 -9.56
CA THR A 294 15.54 20.68 -10.04
C THR A 294 14.12 20.85 -9.52
N SER A 295 13.96 21.15 -8.24
CA SER A 295 12.62 21.33 -7.64
C SER A 295 12.11 22.76 -7.70
N GLY A 296 12.99 23.75 -7.84
CA GLY A 296 12.65 25.18 -7.78
C GLY A 296 12.34 25.67 -6.36
N TYR A 297 12.85 24.99 -5.33
CA TYR A 297 12.61 25.35 -3.93
C TYR A 297 13.89 25.51 -3.12
N CYS A 298 13.88 26.50 -2.23
CA CYS A 298 14.97 26.72 -1.29
C CYS A 298 15.06 25.58 -0.26
N PHE A 299 16.26 25.13 0.06
CA PHE A 299 16.52 24.21 1.17
C PHE A 299 17.73 24.67 1.99
N GLN A 300 17.83 24.18 3.23
CA GLN A 300 19.01 24.38 4.06
C GLN A 300 19.97 23.21 3.85
N PRO A 301 21.19 23.43 3.32
CA PRO A 301 22.18 22.37 3.16
C PRO A 301 22.65 21.86 4.53
N CYS A 302 22.90 20.56 4.63
CA CYS A 302 23.31 19.92 5.87
C CYS A 302 24.32 18.80 5.63
N THR A 303 25.11 18.48 6.66
CA THR A 303 25.99 17.29 6.69
C THR A 303 25.57 16.34 7.81
N LEU A 304 25.10 16.87 8.92
CA LEU A 304 24.67 16.13 10.12
C LEU A 304 23.28 16.60 10.55
N ASP A 305 22.57 15.75 11.29
CA ASP A 305 21.24 16.09 11.83
C ASP A 305 21.28 17.32 12.75
N THR A 306 22.41 17.57 13.42
CA THR A 306 22.61 18.75 14.28
C THR A 306 22.70 20.07 13.51
N ASP A 307 22.88 20.02 12.20
CA ASP A 307 22.86 21.21 11.34
C ASP A 307 21.43 21.70 11.08
N CYS A 308 20.43 20.87 11.41
CA CYS A 308 19.02 21.12 11.16
C CYS A 308 18.28 21.56 12.42
N PRO A 309 17.29 22.46 12.30
CA PRO A 309 16.46 22.85 13.43
C PRO A 309 15.56 21.69 13.84
N THR A 310 15.46 21.39 15.14
CA THR A 310 14.54 20.36 15.63
C THR A 310 13.08 20.70 15.27
N PRO A 311 12.28 19.76 14.73
CA PRO A 311 12.53 18.31 14.60
C PRO A 311 13.02 17.84 13.21
N GLU A 312 13.51 18.74 12.36
CA GLU A 312 14.07 18.41 11.05
C GLU A 312 15.38 17.62 11.19
N ARG A 313 15.68 16.81 10.17
CA ARG A 313 16.88 15.96 10.10
C ARG A 313 17.52 16.04 8.72
N CYS A 314 18.81 15.69 8.67
CA CYS A 314 19.61 15.82 7.47
C CYS A 314 19.51 14.57 6.58
N HIS A 315 18.89 14.69 5.42
CA HIS A 315 18.66 13.59 4.49
C HIS A 315 19.04 13.96 3.06
N VAL A 316 19.03 12.98 2.16
CA VAL A 316 19.39 13.17 0.75
C VAL A 316 18.16 13.67 -0.02
N LEU A 317 18.26 14.85 -0.64
CA LEU A 317 17.21 15.43 -1.47
C LEU A 317 17.17 14.76 -2.86
N HIS A 318 18.36 14.59 -3.46
CA HIS A 318 18.53 13.99 -4.77
C HIS A 318 19.52 12.84 -4.71
N ARG A 319 19.01 11.62 -4.97
CA ARG A 319 19.81 10.38 -4.87
C ARG A 319 21.01 10.35 -5.82
N ARG A 320 20.95 11.06 -6.95
CA ARG A 320 22.01 11.10 -7.96
C ARG A 320 23.09 12.14 -7.66
N GLU A 321 22.72 13.26 -7.04
CA GLU A 321 23.61 14.40 -6.84
C GLU A 321 24.21 14.45 -5.43
N SER A 322 23.82 13.52 -4.55
CA SER A 322 24.25 13.48 -3.14
C SER A 322 24.00 14.79 -2.39
N GLN A 323 23.06 15.61 -2.90
CA GLN A 323 22.67 16.86 -2.28
C GLN A 323 21.84 16.53 -1.04
N ARG A 324 22.24 17.10 0.11
CA ARG A 324 21.58 16.87 1.38
C ARG A 324 20.96 18.15 1.90
N GLY A 325 19.77 18.03 2.47
CA GLY A 325 19.04 19.14 3.04
C GLY A 325 18.35 18.78 4.33
N CYS A 326 18.05 19.81 5.12
CA CYS A 326 17.17 19.69 6.26
C CYS A 326 15.72 19.59 5.80
N GLY A 327 14.98 18.71 6.46
CA GLY A 327 13.54 18.60 6.28
C GLY A 327 12.94 17.63 7.29
N PHE A 328 11.62 17.56 7.32
CA PHE A 328 10.89 16.63 8.18
C PHE A 328 11.01 15.21 7.62
N ILE A 329 11.40 14.27 8.47
CA ILE A 329 11.45 12.85 8.15
C ILE A 329 10.42 12.15 9.04
N ALA A 330 9.62 11.28 8.44
CA ALA A 330 8.65 10.45 9.16
C ALA A 330 9.29 9.30 9.98
N GLU A 331 10.60 9.10 9.86
CA GLU A 331 11.33 7.95 10.43
C GLU A 331 11.60 8.13 11.93
N GLY A 332 11.27 7.13 12.75
CA GLY A 332 11.82 6.97 14.10
C GLY A 332 11.28 7.94 15.18
N LEU A 333 10.21 8.68 14.92
CA LEU A 333 9.44 9.24 16.03
C LEU A 333 8.73 8.08 16.74
N PRO A 334 8.70 8.06 18.09
CA PRO A 334 7.92 7.04 18.78
C PRO A 334 6.50 7.12 18.22
N THR A 335 6.05 6.03 17.63
CA THR A 335 4.62 5.76 17.43
C THR A 335 3.98 6.13 18.75
N PHE A 336 3.16 7.18 18.77
CA PHE A 336 2.41 7.52 19.96
C PHE A 336 1.47 6.33 20.21
N HIS A 337 1.95 5.38 20.99
CA HIS A 337 1.12 4.38 21.62
C HIS A 337 0.17 5.17 22.52
N ARG A 338 -1.06 5.33 22.04
CA ARG A 338 -2.21 5.62 22.87
C ARG A 338 -3.07 4.38 22.93
#